data_AF-A0A924BEH7-F1
#
_entry.id   AF-A0A924BEH7-F1
#
_cell.length_a   1.000
_cell.length_b   1.000
_cell.length_c   1.000
_cell.angle_alpha   90.00
_cell.angle_beta   90.00
_cell.angle_gamma   90.00
#
_symmetry.space_group_name_H-M   'P 1'
#
loop_
_entity.id
_entity.type
_entity.pdbx_description
1 polymer ?
#
loop_
_entity_poly.entity_id
_entity_poly.type
_entity_poly.pdbx_seq_one_letter_code
_entity_poly.pdbx_strand_id
1 'polypeptide(L)' 'MAPLKRYIDDNFDHRHLNGVLGHDAVTSEVLAQHFYDWCKLRLPETVGVRVSETPKTWAEYRP' A
#
# COMPACT_ATOMS: atom_id res chain seq x y z
N MET A 1 2.52 4.39 17.64
CA MET A 1 2.81 3.99 16.24
C MET A 1 1.74 4.58 15.34
N ALA A 2 2.11 5.08 14.15
CA ALA A 2 1.14 5.59 13.18
C ALA A 2 0.21 4.45 12.68
N PRO A 3 -1.08 4.73 12.43
CA PRO A 3 -2.08 3.70 12.11
C PRO A 3 -1.72 2.89 10.84
N LEU A 4 -1.14 3.54 9.83
CA LEU A 4 -0.68 2.87 8.61
C LEU A 4 0.44 1.86 8.89
N LYS A 5 1.41 2.22 9.74
CA LYS A 5 2.53 1.32 10.07
C LYS A 5 2.01 0.01 10.66
N ARG A 6 1.10 0.11 11.64
CA ARG A 6 0.51 -1.07 12.28
C ARG A 6 -0.26 -1.93 11.27
N TYR A 7 -1.00 -1.30 10.36
CA TYR A 7 -1.71 -2.03 9.32
C TYR A 7 -0.76 -2.83 8.40
N ILE A 8 0.36 -2.21 8.00
CA ILE A 8 1.39 -2.88 7.19
C ILE A 8 2.03 -4.02 7.99
N ASP A 9 2.46 -3.76 9.23
CA ASP A 9 3.09 -4.78 10.09
C ASP A 9 2.16 -6.00 10.30
N ASP A 10 0.87 -5.77 10.57
CA ASP A 10 -0.09 -6.83 10.90
C ASP A 10 -0.54 -7.65 9.67
N ASN A 11 -0.56 -7.05 8.47
CA ASN A 11 -1.22 -7.64 7.29
C ASN A 11 -0.30 -7.91 6.09
N PHE A 12 0.80 -7.17 5.95
CA PHE A 12 1.66 -7.19 4.75
C PHE A 12 3.09 -7.63 5.05
N ASP A 13 3.66 -7.18 6.16
CA ASP A 13 5.04 -7.48 6.51
C ASP A 13 5.25 -8.99 6.72
N HIS A 14 6.38 -9.51 6.23
CA HIS A 14 6.71 -10.95 6.25
C HIS A 14 5.62 -11.87 5.65
N ARG A 15 4.81 -11.40 4.69
CA ARG A 15 3.73 -12.18 4.05
C ARG A 15 3.85 -12.20 2.53
N HIS A 16 3.29 -13.24 1.93
CA HIS A 16 3.19 -13.35 0.48
C HIS A 16 2.03 -12.47 -0.04
N LEU A 17 2.35 -11.43 -0.80
CA LEU A 17 1.38 -10.41 -1.21
C LEU A 17 0.20 -10.99 -2.01
N ASN A 18 0.41 -12.00 -2.86
CA ASN A 18 -0.69 -12.61 -3.64
C ASN A 18 -1.75 -13.21 -2.71
N GLY A 19 -1.33 -13.75 -1.55
CA GLY A 19 -2.25 -14.29 -0.56
C GLY A 19 -2.96 -13.21 0.26
N VAL A 20 -2.32 -12.04 0.41
CA VAL A 20 -2.90 -10.88 1.12
C VAL A 20 -3.92 -10.15 0.24
N LEU A 21 -3.61 -9.93 -1.04
CA LEU A 21 -4.51 -9.24 -1.99
C LEU A 21 -5.48 -10.19 -2.72
N GLY A 22 -5.26 -11.50 -2.64
CA GLY A 22 -6.14 -12.52 -3.24
C GLY A 22 -6.01 -12.67 -4.75
N HIS A 23 -4.96 -12.13 -5.35
CA HIS A 23 -4.68 -12.24 -6.79
C HIS A 23 -3.17 -12.14 -7.09
N ASP A 24 -2.75 -12.61 -8.27
CA ASP A 24 -1.34 -12.61 -8.68
C ASP A 24 -0.84 -11.27 -9.24
N ALA A 25 -1.72 -10.32 -9.54
CA ALA A 25 -1.38 -9.00 -10.05
C ALA A 25 -0.90 -8.00 -8.96
N VAL A 26 0.03 -8.41 -8.09
CA VAL A 26 0.58 -7.59 -6.98
C VAL A 26 1.71 -6.67 -7.46
N THR A 27 1.38 -5.65 -8.24
CA THR A 27 2.36 -4.65 -8.68
C THR A 27 2.45 -3.47 -7.69
N SER A 28 3.48 -2.64 -7.83
CA SER A 28 3.64 -1.42 -7.01
C SER A 28 2.46 -0.45 -7.18
N GLU A 29 1.88 -0.36 -8.38
CA GLU A 29 0.71 0.47 -8.68
C GLU A 29 -0.53 -0.01 -7.92
N VAL A 30 -0.77 -1.33 -7.91
CA VAL A 30 -1.89 -1.94 -7.19
C VAL A 30 -1.74 -1.72 -5.68
N LEU A 31 -0.53 -1.88 -5.14
CA LEU A 31 -0.24 -1.57 -3.75
C LEU A 31 -0.46 -0.09 -3.43
N ALA A 32 -0.02 0.82 -4.30
CA ALA A 32 -0.21 2.25 -4.09
C ALA A 32 -1.70 2.64 -4.03
N GLN A 33 -2.52 2.06 -4.91
CA GLN A 33 -3.97 2.26 -4.88
C GLN A 33 -4.58 1.66 -3.61
N HIS A 34 -4.27 0.41 -3.26
CA HIS A 34 -4.79 -0.26 -2.08
C HIS A 34 -4.50 0.53 -0.78
N PHE A 35 -3.25 0.98 -0.62
CA PHE A 35 -2.87 1.78 0.52
C PHE A 35 -3.51 3.17 0.49
N TYR A 36 -3.70 3.76 -0.68
CA TYR A 36 -4.44 5.02 -0.79
C TYR A 36 -5.87 4.85 -0.30
N ASP A 37 -6.60 3.83 -0.76
CA ASP A 37 -7.99 3.59 -0.35
C ASP A 37 -8.08 3.35 1.15
N TRP A 38 -7.16 2.55 1.70
CA TRP A 38 -7.08 2.32 3.14
C TRP A 38 -6.83 3.61 3.93
N CYS A 39 -5.89 4.43 3.46
CA CYS A 39 -5.55 5.72 4.05
C CYS A 39 -6.70 6.71 3.93
N LYS A 40 -7.35 6.84 2.78
CA LYS A 40 -8.40 7.83 2.54
C LYS A 40 -9.60 7.64 3.48
N LEU A 41 -9.90 6.39 3.84
CA LEU A 41 -10.95 6.04 4.81
C LEU A 41 -10.61 6.43 6.26
N ARG A 42 -9.33 6.61 6.61
CA ARG A 42 -8.87 6.79 8.01
C ARG A 42 -8.10 8.10 8.25
N LEU A 43 -7.54 8.64 7.18
CA LEU A 43 -6.67 9.80 7.07
C LEU A 43 -7.19 10.60 5.86
N PRO A 44 -8.33 11.30 6.01
CA PRO A 44 -9.02 11.97 4.90
C PRO A 44 -8.16 13.01 4.18
N GLU A 45 -7.14 13.55 4.84
CA GLU A 45 -6.13 14.45 4.28
C GLU A 45 -5.14 13.78 3.31
N THR A 46 -5.22 12.45 3.13
CA THR A 46 -4.37 11.73 2.18
C THR A 46 -4.62 12.23 0.76
N VAL A 47 -3.56 12.76 0.14
CA VAL A 47 -3.55 13.27 -1.24
C VAL A 47 -2.87 12.33 -2.23
N GLY A 48 -2.18 11.31 -1.73
CA GLY A 48 -1.47 10.34 -2.56
C GLY A 48 -0.70 9.32 -1.75
N VAL A 49 -0.37 8.20 -2.38
CA VAL A 49 0.52 7.17 -1.84
C VAL A 49 1.58 6.81 -2.88
N ARG A 50 2.81 6.63 -2.41
CA ARG A 50 3.93 6.11 -3.20
C ARG A 50 4.41 4.79 -2.64
N VAL A 51 4.60 3.81 -3.51
CA VAL A 51 5.19 2.50 -3.18
C VAL A 51 6.46 2.33 -3.99
N SER A 52 7.52 1.86 -3.34
CA SER A 52 8.83 1.63 -3.94
C SER A 52 9.23 0.18 -3.66
N GLU A 53 9.23 -0.65 -4.71
CA GLU A 53 9.68 -2.04 -4.62
C GLU A 53 11.20 -2.14 -4.53
N THR A 54 11.89 -1.31 -5.32
CA THR A 54 13.33 -1.12 -5.23
C THR A 54 13.64 0.35 -5.00
N PRO A 55 14.78 0.72 -4.40
CA PRO A 55 15.12 2.12 -4.13
C PRO A 55 15.14 3.05 -5.36
N LYS A 56 15.15 2.50 -6.58
CA LYS A 56 15.23 3.24 -7.85
C LYS A 56 13.90 3.36 -8.59
N THR A 57 12.87 2.63 -8.16
CA THR A 57 11.57 2.59 -8.83
C THR A 57 10.45 2.93 -7.86
N TRP A 58 9.45 3.65 -8.35
CA TRP A 58 8.27 4.00 -7.58
C TRP A 58 7.02 3.98 -8.45
N ALA A 59 5.92 3.53 -7.85
CA ALA A 59 4.57 3.79 -8.33
C ALA A 59 3.94 4.84 -7.42
N GLU A 60 3.24 5.80 -8.01
CA GLU A 60 2.46 6.81 -7.29
C GLU A 60 0.99 6.69 -7.68
N TYR A 61 0.11 6.68 -6.68
CA TYR A 61 -1.33 6.82 -6.89
C TYR A 61 -1.82 8.14 -6.27
N ARG A 62 -2.43 8.98 -7.11
CA ARG A 62 -3.02 10.29 -6.79
C ARG A 62 -4.26 10.50 -7.65
N PRO A 63 -5.49 10.36 -7.10
CA PRO A 63 -6.72 10.62 -7.84
C PRO A 63 -6.99 12.11 -8.05
#